data_AF-R9HCM9-F1
#
_entry.id   AF-R9HCM9-F1
#
_cell.length_a   1.000
_cell.length_b   1.000
_cell.length_c   1.000
_cell.angle_alpha   90.00
_cell.angle_beta   90.00
_cell.angle_gamma   90.00
#
_symmetry.space_group_name_H-M   'P 1'
#
loop_
_entity.id
_entity.type
_entity.pdbx_description
1 polymer ?
#
loop_
_entity_poly.entity_id
_entity_poly.type
_entity_poly.pdbx_seq_one_letter_code
_entity_poly.pdbx_strand_id
1 'polypeptide(L)'
;MKTNTTAYCGHSLRKSARRNIQYLLISIATLPLLSSCIRDDVEPCPPLQVEISVKDKNYFNVDNVPLEARKSESLAFREYVPTLYYALRDASTGEIVEEQGVFSITGSEPTQSVTFCECLPFGKYVLTVWGGLADNTPLTDQSLTSILHAKRTEANDIYLTHDTLVYDLQHTNYSAALQRVTGKLVIQITNLPATILYEANSIGQIYERVNHKFEYTNPVSIRKQNAWSPASEVVLSAILAPSTGEYQSLLNLDLYDKADRQVPTLTPKDVKITLKRNELTTLKYVYDDEQRDFNIYLLLGDTWETIYNLDIN
;
A
#
# COMPACT_ATOMS: atom_id res chain seq x y z
N MET A 1 25.42 30.71 -9.14
CA MET A 1 26.30 29.79 -9.88
C MET A 1 26.37 28.52 -9.04
N LYS A 2 25.53 27.52 -9.36
CA LYS A 2 25.43 26.26 -8.60
C LYS A 2 26.66 25.41 -8.94
N THR A 3 27.46 25.07 -7.95
CA THR A 3 28.53 24.10 -8.08
C THR A 3 27.91 22.72 -8.22
N ASN A 4 27.95 22.17 -9.44
CA ASN A 4 27.66 20.76 -9.70
C ASN A 4 28.80 19.93 -9.12
N THR A 5 28.58 19.35 -7.94
CA THR A 5 29.46 18.34 -7.39
C THR A 5 29.04 16.99 -7.98
N THR A 6 29.69 16.59 -9.06
CA THR A 6 29.60 15.22 -9.58
C THR A 6 30.22 14.29 -8.55
N ALA A 7 29.42 13.38 -7.98
CA ALA A 7 29.94 12.32 -7.12
C ALA A 7 30.66 11.29 -8.01
N TYR A 8 31.94 11.06 -7.76
CA TYR A 8 32.75 10.05 -8.44
C TYR A 8 32.97 8.86 -7.51
N CYS A 9 32.95 7.63 -8.05
CA CYS A 9 33.28 6.38 -7.36
C CYS A 9 34.57 6.50 -6.54
N GLY A 10 34.43 6.73 -5.24
CA GLY A 10 35.56 6.86 -4.32
C GLY A 10 36.15 5.51 -3.94
N HIS A 11 37.21 5.09 -4.62
CA HIS A 11 38.18 4.17 -4.04
C HIS A 11 38.90 4.87 -2.86
N SER A 12 38.51 4.56 -1.62
CA SER A 12 39.29 4.95 -0.44
C SER A 12 40.59 4.13 -0.41
N LEU A 13 41.69 4.68 -0.94
CA LEU A 13 43.04 4.15 -0.70
C LEU A 13 43.65 4.85 0.53
N ARG A 14 43.60 4.19 1.70
CA ARG A 14 44.40 4.57 2.87
C ARG A 14 45.89 4.35 2.56
N LYS A 15 46.66 5.43 2.31
CA LYS A 15 48.13 5.39 2.32
C LYS A 15 48.67 5.77 3.70
N SER A 16 49.22 4.79 4.42
CA SER A 16 50.06 4.98 5.61
C SER A 16 51.44 5.47 5.19
N ALA A 17 51.83 6.69 5.57
CA ALA A 17 53.17 7.23 5.36
C ALA A 17 54.07 6.91 6.58
N ARG A 18 55.12 6.10 6.37
CA ARG A 18 56.31 6.07 7.26
C ARG A 18 57.45 6.80 6.56
N ARG A 19 57.94 7.88 7.20
CA ARG A 19 59.15 8.63 6.84
C ARG A 19 60.38 7.77 7.04
N ASN A 20 61.30 7.76 6.07
CA ASN A 20 62.73 7.60 6.32
C ASN A 20 63.52 8.44 5.30
N ILE A 21 64.48 9.19 5.82
CA ILE A 21 65.35 10.15 5.13
C ILE A 21 66.63 9.42 4.75
N GLN A 22 67.06 9.48 3.49
CA GLN A 22 68.49 9.48 3.15
C GLN A 22 68.75 10.04 1.75
N TYR A 23 69.76 10.90 1.66
CA TYR A 23 70.21 11.63 0.48
C TYR A 23 71.08 10.79 -0.45
N LEU A 24 70.94 10.96 -1.78
CA LEU A 24 72.05 10.84 -2.72
C LEU A 24 71.80 11.70 -3.97
N LEU A 25 72.73 12.62 -4.25
CA LEU A 25 72.86 13.46 -5.45
C LEU A 25 73.49 12.63 -6.59
N ILE A 26 73.02 12.78 -7.84
CA ILE A 26 73.78 12.70 -9.12
C ILE A 26 72.90 13.26 -10.28
N SER A 27 73.61 13.83 -11.25
CA SER A 27 73.33 14.79 -12.32
C SER A 27 72.46 14.37 -13.52
N ILE A 28 71.65 15.33 -14.00
CA ILE A 28 71.36 15.78 -15.39
C ILE A 28 71.19 14.72 -16.50
N ALA A 29 69.97 14.59 -17.05
CA ALA A 29 69.72 14.51 -18.51
C ALA A 29 68.21 14.66 -18.85
N THR A 30 67.93 15.64 -19.71
CA THR A 30 66.72 15.89 -20.52
C THR A 30 65.67 14.77 -20.65
N LEU A 31 64.44 15.05 -20.21
CA LEU A 31 63.21 14.49 -20.79
C LEU A 31 62.15 15.62 -20.86
N PRO A 32 61.49 15.83 -22.01
CA PRO A 32 60.39 16.78 -22.09
C PRO A 32 59.21 16.25 -21.27
N LEU A 33 58.57 17.19 -20.57
CA LEU A 33 57.33 17.01 -19.83
C LEU A 33 56.24 16.51 -20.77
N LEU A 34 56.05 15.19 -20.84
CA LEU A 34 54.74 14.63 -21.16
C LEU A 34 53.88 14.75 -19.90
N SER A 35 53.40 15.96 -19.63
CA SER A 35 52.20 16.14 -18.81
C SER A 35 51.02 15.67 -19.65
N SER A 36 50.93 14.36 -19.87
CA SER A 36 49.69 13.73 -20.29
C SER A 36 48.75 13.84 -19.10
N CYS A 37 47.97 14.91 -19.04
CA CYS A 37 46.69 14.88 -18.35
C CYS A 37 45.85 13.85 -19.10
N ILE A 38 45.99 12.57 -18.73
CA ILE A 38 44.97 11.57 -19.04
C ILE A 38 43.77 12.02 -18.23
N ARG A 39 42.93 12.84 -18.86
CA ARG A 39 41.57 13.02 -18.42
C ARG A 39 40.87 11.76 -18.92
N ASP A 40 41.00 10.68 -18.16
CA ASP A 40 40.09 9.56 -18.31
C ASP A 40 38.71 10.17 -18.06
N ASP A 41 37.91 10.26 -19.12
CA ASP A 41 36.49 10.56 -18.98
C ASP A 41 35.88 9.38 -18.23
N VAL A 42 35.95 9.44 -16.90
CA VAL A 42 35.35 8.46 -16.00
C VAL A 42 33.86 8.56 -16.22
N GLU A 43 33.27 7.50 -16.77
CA GLU A 43 31.83 7.42 -16.96
C GLU A 43 31.11 7.67 -15.64
N PRO A 44 30.01 8.46 -15.66
CA PRO A 44 29.19 8.68 -14.47
C PRO A 44 28.69 7.35 -13.91
N CYS A 45 28.51 7.30 -12.59
CA CYS A 45 28.03 6.09 -11.94
C CYS A 45 26.62 5.78 -12.45
N PRO A 46 26.34 4.56 -12.94
CA PRO A 46 25.00 4.21 -13.40
C PRO A 46 24.01 4.40 -12.24
N PRO A 47 22.93 5.16 -12.41
CA PRO A 47 22.02 5.49 -11.31
C PRO A 47 21.32 4.24 -10.78
N LEU A 48 21.02 4.23 -9.49
CA LEU A 48 20.12 3.25 -8.89
C LEU A 48 18.74 3.37 -9.55
N GLN A 49 18.22 2.27 -10.05
CA GLN A 49 16.93 2.15 -10.69
C GLN A 49 16.11 1.06 -10.02
N VAL A 50 14.84 1.35 -9.77
CA VAL A 50 13.90 0.41 -9.18
C VAL A 50 12.66 0.34 -10.05
N GLU A 51 12.38 -0.86 -10.56
CA GLU A 51 11.14 -1.17 -11.24
C GLU A 51 10.08 -1.59 -10.22
N ILE A 52 9.03 -0.78 -10.09
CA ILE A 52 7.93 -1.00 -9.16
C ILE A 52 6.80 -1.72 -9.89
N SER A 53 6.41 -2.88 -9.36
CA SER A 53 5.31 -3.70 -9.85
C SER A 53 4.21 -3.81 -8.80
N VAL A 54 3.02 -4.28 -9.20
CA VAL A 54 1.92 -4.61 -8.28
C VAL A 54 1.82 -6.12 -8.14
N LYS A 55 2.06 -6.63 -6.93
CA LYS A 55 1.91 -8.06 -6.61
C LYS A 55 0.44 -8.42 -6.41
N ASP A 56 -0.25 -7.64 -5.59
CA ASP A 56 -1.63 -7.90 -5.20
C ASP A 56 -2.62 -7.20 -6.15
N LYS A 57 -2.56 -7.53 -7.43
CA LYS A 57 -3.47 -6.97 -8.46
C LYS A 57 -4.94 -7.33 -8.19
N ASN A 58 -5.15 -8.48 -7.55
CA ASN A 58 -6.44 -9.04 -7.19
C ASN A 58 -6.46 -9.46 -5.71
N TYR A 59 -7.65 -9.52 -5.11
CA TYR A 59 -7.84 -10.14 -3.79
C TYR A 59 -7.55 -11.65 -3.88
N PHE A 60 -7.01 -12.24 -2.81
CA PHE A 60 -6.57 -13.64 -2.80
C PHE A 60 -7.69 -14.64 -3.09
N ASN A 61 -8.92 -14.32 -2.69
CA ASN A 61 -10.11 -15.15 -2.86
C ASN A 61 -11.11 -14.56 -3.88
N VAL A 62 -10.66 -13.72 -4.82
CA VAL A 62 -11.56 -13.09 -5.81
C VAL A 62 -12.35 -14.10 -6.62
N ASP A 63 -11.73 -15.24 -6.96
CA ASP A 63 -12.36 -16.27 -7.80
C ASP A 63 -13.55 -16.96 -7.10
N ASN A 64 -13.64 -16.82 -5.77
CA ASN A 64 -14.73 -17.38 -4.98
C ASN A 64 -15.90 -16.39 -4.78
N VAL A 65 -15.73 -15.11 -5.12
CA VAL A 65 -16.70 -14.06 -4.83
C VAL A 65 -17.31 -13.53 -6.14
N PRO A 66 -18.52 -13.98 -6.53
CA PRO A 66 -19.14 -13.57 -7.80
C PRO A 66 -19.41 -12.06 -7.92
N LEU A 67 -19.48 -11.36 -6.80
CA LEU A 67 -19.75 -9.93 -6.71
C LEU A 67 -18.53 -9.05 -6.96
N GLU A 68 -17.33 -9.64 -7.06
CA GLU A 68 -16.09 -8.92 -7.36
C GLU A 68 -15.48 -9.45 -8.65
N ALA A 69 -15.31 -8.56 -9.64
CA ALA A 69 -14.69 -8.93 -10.90
C ALA A 69 -13.17 -9.02 -10.75
N ARG A 70 -12.59 -10.11 -11.25
CA ARG A 70 -11.15 -10.23 -11.41
C ARG A 70 -10.63 -9.20 -12.40
N LYS A 71 -9.62 -8.42 -12.00
CA LYS A 71 -8.86 -7.57 -12.93
C LYS A 71 -7.91 -8.43 -13.74
N SER A 72 -7.82 -8.18 -15.06
CA SER A 72 -6.78 -8.79 -15.91
C SER A 72 -5.41 -8.53 -15.31
N GLU A 73 -4.44 -9.44 -15.49
CA GLU A 73 -3.05 -9.31 -15.03
C GLU A 73 -2.21 -8.43 -15.97
N SER A 74 -2.73 -8.09 -17.16
CA SER A 74 -2.03 -7.37 -18.22
C SER A 74 -2.40 -5.88 -18.31
N LEU A 75 -3.10 -5.34 -17.32
CA LEU A 75 -3.46 -3.92 -17.32
C LEU A 75 -2.23 -3.07 -17.01
N ALA A 76 -2.31 -1.78 -17.35
CA ALA A 76 -1.31 -0.81 -16.94
C ALA A 76 -1.24 -0.70 -15.40
N PHE A 77 -0.07 -0.35 -14.88
CA PHE A 77 0.18 -0.18 -13.44
C PHE A 77 -0.89 0.70 -12.76
N ARG A 78 -1.23 1.82 -13.42
CA ARG A 78 -2.19 2.81 -12.92
C ARG A 78 -3.61 2.28 -12.71
N GLU A 79 -3.98 1.18 -13.39
CA GLU A 79 -5.30 0.56 -13.26
C GLU A 79 -5.46 -0.20 -11.93
N TYR A 80 -4.34 -0.47 -11.25
CA TYR A 80 -4.31 -1.03 -9.90
C TYR A 80 -3.90 0.03 -8.87
N VAL A 81 -2.85 0.79 -9.15
CA VAL A 81 -2.24 1.75 -8.22
C VAL A 81 -2.04 3.09 -8.95
N PRO A 82 -2.97 4.06 -8.82
CA PRO A 82 -2.95 5.29 -9.62
C PRO A 82 -1.95 6.34 -9.12
N THR A 83 -1.49 6.23 -7.88
CA THR A 83 -0.56 7.17 -7.26
C THR A 83 0.55 6.44 -6.51
N LEU A 84 1.72 7.05 -6.44
CA LEU A 84 2.86 6.56 -5.66
C LEU A 84 3.46 7.67 -4.79
N TYR A 85 4.04 7.24 -3.69
CA TYR A 85 4.97 7.97 -2.85
C TYR A 85 6.19 7.07 -2.63
N TYR A 86 7.39 7.63 -2.58
CA TYR A 86 8.56 6.86 -2.14
C TYR A 86 9.51 7.69 -1.28
N ALA A 87 10.21 6.98 -0.40
CA ALA A 87 11.35 7.51 0.35
C ALA A 87 12.46 6.48 0.43
N LEU A 88 13.67 6.89 0.06
CA LEU A 88 14.90 6.14 0.17
C LEU A 88 15.68 6.63 1.39
N ARG A 89 16.09 5.70 2.26
CA ARG A 89 16.86 6.00 3.47
C ARG A 89 18.23 5.36 3.42
N ASP A 90 19.23 6.02 3.98
CA ASP A 90 20.48 5.34 4.30
C ASP A 90 20.22 4.26 5.36
N ALA A 91 20.67 3.02 5.10
CA ALA A 91 20.35 1.90 5.98
C ALA A 91 21.09 1.94 7.32
N SER A 92 22.16 2.72 7.44
CA SER A 92 22.97 2.83 8.66
C SER A 92 22.49 3.96 9.57
N THR A 93 22.09 5.10 9.01
CA THR A 93 21.63 6.26 9.79
C THR A 93 20.11 6.32 9.92
N GLY A 94 19.38 5.72 8.97
CA GLY A 94 17.92 5.84 8.85
C GLY A 94 17.46 7.17 8.26
N GLU A 95 18.38 8.06 7.88
CA GLU A 95 18.06 9.37 7.30
C GLU A 95 17.51 9.22 5.89
N ILE A 96 16.49 10.01 5.55
CA ILE A 96 15.95 10.10 4.20
C ILE A 96 16.96 10.82 3.32
N VAL A 97 17.47 10.12 2.29
CA VAL A 97 18.42 10.65 1.32
C VAL A 97 17.72 11.12 0.04
N GLU A 98 16.57 10.53 -0.29
CA GLU A 98 15.72 10.96 -1.40
C GLU A 98 14.25 10.67 -1.07
N GLU A 99 13.38 11.61 -1.40
CA GLU A 99 11.94 11.49 -1.15
C GLU A 99 11.15 12.16 -2.25
N GLN A 100 10.08 11.50 -2.67
CA GLN A 100 9.11 12.04 -3.58
C GLN A 100 7.73 11.91 -2.93
N GLY A 101 7.12 13.08 -2.69
CA GLY A 101 5.73 13.18 -2.25
C GLY A 101 4.76 12.52 -3.24
N VAL A 102 3.52 12.27 -2.81
CA VAL A 102 2.50 11.60 -3.63
C VAL A 102 2.38 12.24 -5.02
N PHE A 103 2.49 11.40 -6.06
CA PHE A 103 2.34 11.79 -7.46
C PHE A 103 1.51 10.77 -8.23
N SER A 104 0.88 11.23 -9.32
CA SER A 104 0.03 10.39 -10.18
C SER A 104 0.84 9.62 -11.22
N ILE A 105 0.43 8.39 -11.50
CA ILE A 105 0.99 7.54 -12.56
C ILE A 105 0.24 7.79 -13.86
N THR A 106 0.96 8.22 -14.89
CA THR A 106 0.37 8.58 -16.20
C THR A 106 0.64 7.54 -17.29
N GLY A 107 1.67 6.70 -17.13
CA GLY A 107 2.08 5.69 -18.11
C GLY A 107 1.08 4.56 -18.32
N SER A 108 1.21 3.87 -19.45
CA SER A 108 0.45 2.65 -19.80
C SER A 108 1.21 1.36 -19.53
N GLU A 109 2.43 1.46 -19.01
CA GLU A 109 3.28 0.31 -18.73
C GLU A 109 2.75 -0.52 -17.56
N PRO A 110 3.03 -1.84 -17.53
CA PRO A 110 2.62 -2.71 -16.43
C PRO A 110 3.40 -2.45 -15.13
N THR A 111 4.51 -1.73 -15.21
CA THR A 111 5.39 -1.36 -14.10
C THR A 111 5.74 0.12 -14.14
N GLN A 112 6.20 0.66 -13.01
CA GLN A 112 6.67 2.05 -12.89
C GLN A 112 8.16 2.05 -12.52
N SER A 113 9.00 2.61 -13.37
CA SER A 113 10.43 2.80 -13.06
C SER A 113 10.66 4.06 -12.24
N VAL A 114 11.53 3.97 -11.23
CA VAL A 114 12.04 5.09 -10.45
C VAL A 114 13.56 5.09 -10.56
N THR A 115 14.11 6.21 -11.03
CA THR A 115 15.55 6.42 -11.16
C THR A 115 15.99 7.44 -10.13
N PHE A 116 16.90 7.05 -9.23
CA PHE A 116 17.44 7.91 -8.19
C PHE A 116 18.61 8.73 -8.72
N CYS A 117 18.99 9.78 -7.98
CA CYS A 117 20.09 10.66 -8.41
C CYS A 117 21.40 9.89 -8.67
N GLU A 118 22.11 10.22 -9.75
CA GLU A 118 23.49 9.74 -9.98
C GLU A 118 24.47 10.22 -8.89
N CYS A 119 24.09 11.24 -8.12
CA CYS A 119 24.83 11.76 -6.99
C CYS A 119 24.70 10.90 -5.72
N LEU A 120 23.81 9.90 -5.71
CA LEU A 120 23.67 8.96 -4.60
C LEU A 120 24.99 8.18 -4.44
N PRO A 121 25.63 8.16 -3.26
CA PRO A 121 26.83 7.36 -3.07
C PRO A 121 26.50 5.86 -3.07
N PHE A 122 27.46 5.03 -3.43
CA PHE A 122 27.32 3.59 -3.18
C PHE A 122 27.15 3.30 -1.70
N GLY A 123 26.32 2.31 -1.40
CA GLY A 123 25.91 2.04 -0.04
C GLY A 123 24.70 1.15 0.04
N LYS A 124 24.20 1.00 1.26
CA LYS A 124 23.02 0.21 1.55
C LYS A 124 21.87 1.15 1.89
N TYR A 125 20.74 0.98 1.23
CA TYR A 125 19.59 1.84 1.35
C TYR A 125 18.34 1.06 1.69
N VAL A 126 17.35 1.72 2.28
CA VAL A 126 16.03 1.16 2.56
C VAL A 126 15.00 1.97 1.79
N LEU A 127 14.35 1.33 0.82
CA LEU A 127 13.27 1.89 0.03
C LEU A 127 11.94 1.60 0.69
N THR A 128 11.12 2.62 0.89
CA THR A 128 9.70 2.47 1.24
C THR A 128 8.86 3.12 0.15
N VAL A 129 7.90 2.37 -0.41
CA VAL A 129 6.95 2.89 -1.40
C VAL A 129 5.53 2.66 -0.88
N TRP A 130 4.73 3.72 -0.93
CA TRP A 130 3.29 3.65 -0.69
C TRP A 130 2.54 3.91 -2.00
N GLY A 131 1.51 3.12 -2.27
CA GLY A 131 0.65 3.27 -3.43
C GLY A 131 -0.80 3.53 -3.06
N GLY A 132 -1.53 4.28 -3.90
CA GLY A 132 -2.96 4.52 -3.73
C GLY A 132 -3.32 5.64 -2.74
N LEU A 133 -2.35 6.41 -2.28
CA LEU A 133 -2.56 7.57 -1.41
C LEU A 133 -3.16 8.74 -2.20
N ALA A 134 -4.12 9.45 -1.61
CA ALA A 134 -4.65 10.69 -2.19
C ALA A 134 -3.67 11.86 -2.06
N ASP A 135 -2.97 11.94 -0.91
CA ASP A 135 -1.97 12.94 -0.57
C ASP A 135 -1.05 12.39 0.55
N ASN A 136 -0.12 13.22 1.05
CA ASN A 136 0.83 12.84 2.10
C ASN A 136 0.24 12.84 3.53
N THR A 137 -0.97 13.38 3.74
CA THR A 137 -1.59 13.56 5.07
C THR A 137 -1.64 12.29 5.93
N PRO A 138 -1.93 11.08 5.40
CA PRO A 138 -1.98 9.86 6.23
C PRO A 138 -0.60 9.36 6.64
N LEU A 139 0.49 9.84 6.04
CA LEU A 139 1.84 9.39 6.34
C LEU A 139 2.38 10.02 7.64
N THR A 140 2.87 9.17 8.53
CA THR A 140 3.41 9.53 9.84
C THR A 140 4.71 8.76 10.10
N ASP A 141 5.40 9.08 11.20
CA ASP A 141 6.65 8.43 11.60
C ASP A 141 7.71 8.48 10.48
N GLN A 142 7.93 9.67 9.92
CA GLN A 142 8.79 9.87 8.76
C GLN A 142 8.39 8.96 7.59
N SER A 143 7.09 8.85 7.30
CA SER A 143 6.53 8.04 6.21
C SER A 143 6.73 6.53 6.32
N LEU A 144 7.01 6.04 7.53
CA LEU A 144 7.08 4.62 7.84
C LEU A 144 5.74 4.05 8.33
N THR A 145 4.74 4.90 8.56
CA THR A 145 3.41 4.50 9.01
C THR A 145 2.34 5.25 8.22
N SER A 146 1.25 4.56 7.85
CA SER A 146 0.07 5.16 7.21
C SER A 146 -1.16 5.02 8.11
N ILE A 147 -1.93 6.11 8.23
CA ILE A 147 -3.26 6.12 8.85
C ILE A 147 -4.29 5.72 7.80
N LEU A 148 -4.86 4.52 7.95
CA LEU A 148 -5.83 3.95 7.00
C LEU A 148 -7.24 4.53 7.22
N HIS A 149 -7.65 4.71 8.48
CA HIS A 149 -9.01 5.12 8.85
C HIS A 149 -9.04 6.50 9.51
N ALA A 150 -8.42 7.49 8.87
CA ALA A 150 -8.43 8.87 9.34
C ALA A 150 -9.88 9.36 9.54
N LYS A 151 -10.14 10.06 10.65
CA LYS A 151 -11.50 10.55 10.98
C LYS A 151 -12.57 9.44 11.06
N ARG A 152 -12.16 8.18 11.26
CA ARG A 152 -13.06 7.02 11.38
C ARG A 152 -13.90 6.74 10.12
N THR A 153 -13.32 7.02 8.95
CA THR A 153 -13.94 6.72 7.65
C THR A 153 -13.32 5.49 7.01
N GLU A 154 -13.94 5.00 5.94
CA GLU A 154 -13.38 3.98 5.05
C GLU A 154 -11.95 4.35 4.59
N ALA A 155 -11.13 3.33 4.35
CA ALA A 155 -9.76 3.49 3.84
C ALA A 155 -9.74 3.57 2.31
N ASN A 156 -8.64 4.12 1.77
CA ASN A 156 -8.31 3.95 0.35
C ASN A 156 -7.72 2.56 0.10
N ASP A 157 -7.66 2.13 -1.17
CA ASP A 157 -6.95 0.92 -1.59
C ASP A 157 -5.43 1.18 -1.56
N ILE A 158 -4.82 0.99 -0.39
CA ILE A 158 -3.41 1.32 -0.13
C ILE A 158 -2.53 0.09 -0.34
N TYR A 159 -1.35 0.34 -0.91
CA TYR A 159 -0.32 -0.67 -1.14
C TYR A 159 1.00 -0.21 -0.52
N LEU A 160 1.82 -1.19 -0.14
CA LEU A 160 3.11 -0.96 0.51
C LEU A 160 4.15 -1.92 -0.08
N THR A 161 5.37 -1.44 -0.23
CA THR A 161 6.56 -2.28 -0.29
C THR A 161 7.67 -1.61 0.53
N HIS A 162 8.50 -2.42 1.17
CA HIS A 162 9.60 -1.94 2.00
C HIS A 162 10.74 -2.94 1.86
N ASP A 163 11.86 -2.49 1.29
CA ASP A 163 12.98 -3.39 1.00
C ASP A 163 14.33 -2.68 1.14
N THR A 164 15.37 -3.48 1.30
CA THR A 164 16.75 -3.03 1.47
C THR A 164 17.57 -3.29 0.21
N LEU A 165 18.14 -2.23 -0.36
CA LEU A 165 18.88 -2.23 -1.61
C LEU A 165 20.38 -2.07 -1.33
N VAL A 166 21.25 -2.73 -2.09
CA VAL A 166 22.70 -2.60 -2.02
C VAL A 166 23.18 -1.96 -3.32
N TYR A 167 23.41 -0.66 -3.32
CA TYR A 167 23.79 0.07 -4.51
C TYR A 167 25.31 0.08 -4.69
N ASP A 168 25.78 -0.57 -5.76
CA ASP A 168 27.18 -0.63 -6.21
C ASP A 168 27.25 -0.79 -7.75
N LEU A 169 28.46 -0.96 -8.31
CA LEU A 169 28.65 -1.10 -9.77
C LEU A 169 27.99 -2.34 -10.38
N GLN A 170 27.76 -3.39 -9.59
CA GLN A 170 27.13 -4.63 -10.03
C GLN A 170 25.61 -4.63 -9.80
N HIS A 171 25.14 -3.81 -8.87
CA HIS A 171 23.76 -3.80 -8.38
C HIS A 171 23.13 -2.40 -8.53
N THR A 172 22.78 -2.05 -9.76
CA THR A 172 22.14 -0.77 -10.08
C THR A 172 20.66 -0.88 -10.41
N ASN A 173 20.15 -2.09 -10.64
CA ASN A 173 18.77 -2.33 -11.03
C ASN A 173 18.10 -3.28 -10.03
N TYR A 174 16.93 -2.88 -9.56
CA TYR A 174 16.13 -3.60 -8.59
C TYR A 174 14.68 -3.71 -9.05
N SER A 175 13.96 -4.66 -8.44
CA SER A 175 12.50 -4.73 -8.56
C SER A 175 11.90 -4.68 -7.17
N ALA A 176 10.77 -3.97 -7.04
CA ALA A 176 9.99 -3.92 -5.82
C ALA A 176 8.52 -4.18 -6.15
N ALA A 177 7.86 -5.00 -5.34
CA ALA A 177 6.49 -5.41 -5.62
C ALA A 177 5.55 -4.91 -4.52
N LEU A 178 4.57 -4.11 -4.91
CA LEU A 178 3.57 -3.51 -4.04
C LEU A 178 2.53 -4.53 -3.60
N GLN A 179 2.25 -4.48 -2.31
CA GLN A 179 1.42 -5.43 -1.59
C GLN A 179 0.28 -4.67 -0.90
N ARG A 180 -0.97 -5.05 -1.16
CA ARG A 180 -2.17 -4.36 -0.62
C ARG A 180 -2.17 -4.44 0.90
N VAL A 181 -2.54 -3.38 1.62
CA VAL A 181 -2.54 -3.36 3.10
C VAL A 181 -3.93 -3.54 3.71
N THR A 182 -4.99 -3.39 2.92
CA THR A 182 -6.39 -3.50 3.33
C THR A 182 -7.05 -4.76 2.74
N GLY A 183 -8.19 -5.13 3.29
CA GLY A 183 -9.16 -6.04 2.67
C GLY A 183 -10.41 -5.28 2.24
N LYS A 184 -11.41 -6.01 1.74
CA LYS A 184 -12.71 -5.41 1.37
C LYS A 184 -13.86 -6.25 1.90
N LEU A 185 -14.77 -5.58 2.61
CA LEU A 185 -16.05 -6.13 3.00
C LEU A 185 -17.04 -5.91 1.86
N VAL A 186 -17.78 -6.95 1.49
CA VAL A 186 -18.87 -6.91 0.51
C VAL A 186 -20.13 -7.46 1.18
N ILE A 187 -21.23 -6.73 1.09
CA ILE A 187 -22.52 -7.12 1.68
C ILE A 187 -23.56 -7.13 0.57
N GLN A 188 -24.13 -8.29 0.31
CA GLN A 188 -25.27 -8.47 -0.59
C GLN A 188 -26.56 -8.49 0.23
N ILE A 189 -27.54 -7.68 -0.15
CA ILE A 189 -28.88 -7.68 0.46
C ILE A 189 -29.90 -8.00 -0.62
N THR A 190 -30.72 -9.01 -0.40
CA THR A 190 -31.75 -9.47 -1.35
C THR A 190 -33.13 -9.47 -0.70
N ASN A 191 -34.17 -9.37 -1.54
CA ASN A 191 -35.59 -9.33 -1.15
C ASN A 191 -35.96 -8.14 -0.25
N LEU A 192 -35.16 -7.08 -0.25
CA LEU A 192 -35.42 -5.91 0.57
C LEU A 192 -36.66 -5.14 0.05
N PRO A 193 -37.54 -4.63 0.93
CA PRO A 193 -38.67 -3.82 0.48
C PRO A 193 -38.20 -2.59 -0.29
N ALA A 194 -38.85 -2.28 -1.42
CA ALA A 194 -38.45 -1.20 -2.33
C ALA A 194 -38.50 0.22 -1.70
N THR A 195 -39.12 0.35 -0.53
CA THR A 195 -39.15 1.59 0.25
C THR A 195 -37.89 1.81 1.09
N ILE A 196 -37.09 0.77 1.33
CA ILE A 196 -35.83 0.85 2.08
C ILE A 196 -34.71 1.22 1.12
N LEU A 197 -34.18 2.43 1.28
CA LEU A 197 -33.29 3.07 0.31
C LEU A 197 -32.00 3.64 0.92
N TYR A 198 -31.83 3.49 2.22
CA TYR A 198 -30.71 4.06 2.96
C TYR A 198 -30.19 3.04 3.97
N GLU A 199 -28.88 3.02 4.18
CA GLU A 199 -28.27 2.32 5.30
C GLU A 199 -27.34 3.22 6.11
N ALA A 200 -27.21 2.85 7.38
CA ALA A 200 -26.05 3.21 8.19
C ALA A 200 -25.41 1.92 8.66
N ASN A 201 -24.10 1.81 8.52
CA ASN A 201 -23.35 0.69 9.06
C ASN A 201 -22.17 1.16 9.90
N SER A 202 -21.78 0.31 10.83
CA SER A 202 -20.56 0.48 11.59
C SER A 202 -19.81 -0.82 11.72
N ILE A 203 -18.49 -0.73 11.71
CA ILE A 203 -17.63 -1.88 11.97
C ILE A 203 -16.52 -1.50 12.93
N GLY A 204 -16.42 -2.26 14.01
CA GLY A 204 -15.44 -2.06 15.09
C GLY A 204 -14.31 -3.07 15.09
N GLN A 205 -13.37 -2.87 16.01
CA GLN A 205 -12.26 -3.79 16.27
C GLN A 205 -11.44 -4.11 15.00
N ILE A 206 -11.21 -3.08 14.19
CA ILE A 206 -10.24 -3.09 13.09
C ILE A 206 -9.09 -2.17 13.45
N TYR A 207 -7.95 -2.30 12.79
CA TYR A 207 -6.81 -1.42 13.04
C TYR A 207 -6.92 -0.09 12.30
N GLU A 208 -6.50 1.02 12.92
CA GLU A 208 -6.48 2.33 12.28
C GLU A 208 -5.25 2.52 11.39
N ARG A 209 -4.13 1.90 11.75
CA ARG A 209 -2.80 2.21 11.20
C ARG A 209 -2.05 0.95 10.80
N VAL A 210 -1.17 1.11 9.82
CA VAL A 210 -0.20 0.08 9.40
C VAL A 210 1.17 0.70 9.20
N ASN A 211 2.22 0.04 9.68
CA ASN A 211 3.60 0.47 9.46
C ASN A 211 4.25 -0.28 8.27
N HIS A 212 5.48 0.13 7.93
CA HIS A 212 6.29 -0.44 6.85
C HIS A 212 6.57 -1.94 6.97
N LYS A 213 6.38 -2.53 8.16
CA LYS A 213 6.54 -3.98 8.41
C LYS A 213 5.22 -4.75 8.29
N PHE A 214 4.14 -4.10 7.84
CA PHE A 214 2.79 -4.63 7.89
C PHE A 214 2.31 -4.94 9.32
N GLU A 215 2.83 -4.23 10.32
CA GLU A 215 2.31 -4.31 11.68
C GLU A 215 1.16 -3.32 11.84
N TYR A 216 0.01 -3.83 12.29
CA TYR A 216 -1.21 -3.06 12.44
C TYR A 216 -1.42 -2.65 13.89
N THR A 217 -1.86 -1.41 14.11
CA THR A 217 -1.98 -0.84 15.46
C THR A 217 -3.21 0.06 15.59
N ASN A 218 -3.54 0.36 16.85
CA ASN A 218 -4.61 1.28 17.26
C ASN A 218 -6.02 0.82 16.81
N PRO A 219 -6.74 0.03 17.63
CA PRO A 219 -8.11 -0.38 17.32
C PRO A 219 -9.05 0.81 17.12
N VAL A 220 -9.91 0.72 16.11
CA VAL A 220 -10.88 1.76 15.75
C VAL A 220 -12.21 1.15 15.30
N SER A 221 -13.25 1.98 15.34
CA SER A 221 -14.53 1.70 14.69
C SER A 221 -14.83 2.78 13.66
N ILE A 222 -15.27 2.36 12.48
CA ILE A 222 -15.67 3.26 11.40
C ILE A 222 -17.18 3.23 11.21
N ARG A 223 -17.71 4.29 10.61
CA ARG A 223 -19.12 4.38 10.23
C ARG A 223 -19.23 4.80 8.77
N LYS A 224 -20.21 4.25 8.08
CA LYS A 224 -20.52 4.57 6.69
C LYS A 224 -22.03 4.64 6.51
N GLN A 225 -22.46 5.46 5.57
CA GLN A 225 -23.85 5.58 5.15
C GLN A 225 -23.89 5.65 3.64
N ASN A 226 -24.80 4.91 3.03
CA ASN A 226 -25.08 5.01 1.61
C ASN A 226 -26.58 5.18 1.38
N ALA A 227 -26.91 5.42 0.13
CA ALA A 227 -28.27 5.44 -0.36
C ALA A 227 -28.29 4.81 -1.76
N TRP A 228 -29.42 4.24 -2.13
CA TRP A 228 -29.60 3.64 -3.45
C TRP A 228 -30.99 3.92 -4.01
N SER A 229 -31.12 3.71 -5.32
CA SER A 229 -32.42 3.68 -5.99
C SER A 229 -33.05 2.29 -5.83
N PRO A 230 -34.40 2.17 -5.87
CA PRO A 230 -35.07 0.88 -5.74
C PRO A 230 -34.48 -0.20 -6.66
N ALA A 231 -34.07 -1.32 -6.08
CA ALA A 231 -33.42 -2.44 -6.77
C ALA A 231 -33.84 -3.76 -6.13
N SER A 232 -33.84 -4.85 -6.91
CA SER A 232 -34.11 -6.20 -6.40
C SER A 232 -32.97 -6.75 -5.54
N GLU A 233 -31.78 -6.19 -5.68
CA GLU A 233 -30.57 -6.54 -4.96
C GLU A 233 -29.75 -5.28 -4.71
N VAL A 234 -29.19 -5.19 -3.51
CA VAL A 234 -28.31 -4.10 -3.08
C VAL A 234 -26.95 -4.69 -2.73
N VAL A 235 -25.87 -4.10 -3.26
CA VAL A 235 -24.50 -4.49 -2.93
C VAL A 235 -23.79 -3.30 -2.29
N LEU A 236 -23.37 -3.48 -1.06
CA LEU A 236 -22.59 -2.51 -0.30
C LEU A 236 -21.15 -3.01 -0.20
N SER A 237 -20.19 -2.09 -0.11
CA SER A 237 -18.82 -2.47 0.17
C SER A 237 -18.07 -1.42 0.97
N ALA A 238 -17.00 -1.86 1.63
CA ALA A 238 -16.06 -0.99 2.34
C ALA A 238 -14.65 -1.56 2.30
N ILE A 239 -13.65 -0.73 1.98
CA ILE A 239 -12.23 -1.05 2.10
C ILE A 239 -11.77 -0.80 3.54
N LEU A 240 -11.27 -1.85 4.18
CA LEU A 240 -11.04 -1.88 5.62
C LEU A 240 -9.68 -2.50 5.96
N ALA A 241 -9.08 -2.03 7.05
CA ALA A 241 -7.93 -2.69 7.64
C ALA A 241 -8.33 -4.06 8.23
N PRO A 242 -7.35 -4.96 8.47
CA PRO A 242 -7.60 -6.23 9.15
C PRO A 242 -8.23 -6.06 10.53
N SER A 243 -8.95 -7.10 10.98
CA SER A 243 -9.49 -7.21 12.33
C SER A 243 -8.38 -7.33 13.38
N THR A 244 -8.67 -6.91 14.61
CA THR A 244 -7.74 -7.08 15.75
C THR A 244 -7.56 -8.53 16.19
N GLY A 245 -8.41 -9.44 15.70
CA GLY A 245 -8.34 -10.88 15.91
C GLY A 245 -9.47 -11.60 15.21
N GLU A 246 -9.49 -12.93 15.31
CA GLU A 246 -10.52 -13.77 14.70
C GLU A 246 -11.91 -13.52 15.32
N TYR A 247 -12.90 -13.28 14.46
CA TYR A 247 -14.29 -12.99 14.81
C TYR A 247 -14.45 -11.87 15.86
N GLN A 248 -13.54 -10.88 15.83
CA GLN A 248 -13.59 -9.74 16.74
C GLN A 248 -14.28 -8.52 16.15
N SER A 249 -14.27 -8.36 14.82
CA SER A 249 -14.91 -7.23 14.19
C SER A 249 -16.43 -7.40 14.21
N LEU A 250 -17.11 -6.47 14.88
CA LEU A 250 -18.56 -6.44 14.95
C LEU A 250 -19.08 -5.51 13.87
N LEU A 251 -19.82 -6.08 12.91
CA LEU A 251 -20.58 -5.35 11.91
C LEU A 251 -22.00 -5.14 12.44
N ASN A 252 -22.41 -3.88 12.48
CA ASN A 252 -23.79 -3.46 12.71
C ASN A 252 -24.32 -2.77 11.44
N LEU A 253 -25.57 -3.05 11.10
CA LEU A 253 -26.25 -2.53 9.93
C LEU A 253 -27.66 -2.07 10.33
N ASP A 254 -28.00 -0.85 9.97
CA ASP A 254 -29.32 -0.26 10.14
C ASP A 254 -29.85 0.19 8.79
N LEU A 255 -31.13 -0.07 8.53
CA LEU A 255 -31.78 0.18 7.25
C LEU A 255 -32.98 1.11 7.43
N TYR A 256 -33.11 2.09 6.53
CA TYR A 256 -34.11 3.16 6.65
C TYR A 256 -34.89 3.35 5.35
N ASP A 257 -36.14 3.79 5.50
CA ASP A 257 -37.00 4.20 4.39
C ASP A 257 -36.82 5.67 4.00
N LYS A 258 -36.17 6.47 4.86
CA LYS A 258 -35.92 7.90 4.68
C LYS A 258 -34.58 8.29 5.29
N ALA A 259 -33.87 9.22 4.64
CA ALA A 259 -32.54 9.67 5.06
C ALA A 259 -32.49 10.24 6.49
N ASP A 260 -33.42 11.12 6.85
CA ASP A 260 -33.38 11.86 8.12
C ASP A 260 -33.96 11.09 9.31
N ARG A 261 -34.37 9.84 9.09
CA ARG A 261 -35.02 9.02 10.11
C ARG A 261 -34.01 8.61 11.17
N GLN A 262 -34.32 8.88 12.43
CA GLN A 262 -33.43 8.57 13.56
C GLN A 262 -33.54 7.13 14.07
N VAL A 263 -34.68 6.47 13.81
CA VAL A 263 -34.94 5.09 14.25
C VAL A 263 -34.97 4.19 13.01
N PRO A 264 -34.11 3.17 12.92
CA PRO A 264 -34.10 2.23 11.79
C PRO A 264 -35.48 1.62 11.54
N THR A 265 -35.78 1.38 10.27
CA THR A 265 -36.97 0.60 9.89
C THR A 265 -36.72 -0.89 10.08
N LEU A 266 -35.49 -1.34 9.77
CA LEU A 266 -35.03 -2.71 9.95
C LEU A 266 -33.61 -2.67 10.53
N THR A 267 -33.33 -3.56 11.49
CA THR A 267 -32.00 -3.74 12.09
C THR A 267 -31.69 -5.23 12.11
N PRO A 268 -30.97 -5.75 11.09
CA PRO A 268 -30.42 -7.10 11.14
C PRO A 268 -29.59 -7.35 12.41
N LYS A 269 -29.42 -8.63 12.78
CA LYS A 269 -28.51 -9.00 13.87
C LYS A 269 -27.07 -8.59 13.57
N ASP A 270 -26.37 -8.13 14.60
CA ASP A 270 -24.95 -7.85 14.51
C ASP A 270 -24.14 -9.12 14.18
N VAL A 271 -23.16 -8.98 13.30
CA VAL A 271 -22.35 -10.09 12.82
C VAL A 271 -20.91 -9.91 13.25
N LYS A 272 -20.32 -10.95 13.82
CA LYS A 272 -18.88 -11.03 14.07
C LYS A 272 -18.17 -11.60 12.86
N ILE A 273 -17.20 -10.87 12.33
CA ILE A 273 -16.40 -11.28 11.17
C ILE A 273 -14.90 -11.13 11.43
N THR A 274 -14.12 -11.78 10.57
CA THR A 274 -12.67 -11.60 10.47
C THR A 274 -12.34 -10.95 9.14
N LEU A 275 -11.79 -9.76 9.17
CA LEU A 275 -11.25 -9.05 8.00
C LEU A 275 -9.76 -9.32 7.90
N LYS A 276 -9.29 -9.62 6.69
CA LYS A 276 -7.88 -9.91 6.42
C LYS A 276 -7.36 -9.05 5.27
N ARG A 277 -6.06 -8.81 5.30
CA ARG A 277 -5.32 -8.09 4.26
C ARG A 277 -5.44 -8.84 2.93
N ASN A 278 -5.75 -8.10 1.87
CA ASN A 278 -5.91 -8.58 0.51
C ASN A 278 -6.93 -9.71 0.35
N GLU A 279 -7.92 -9.79 1.22
CA GLU A 279 -9.03 -10.74 1.12
C GLU A 279 -10.37 -10.01 1.04
N LEU A 280 -11.32 -10.64 0.36
CA LEU A 280 -12.73 -10.28 0.38
C LEU A 280 -13.40 -10.99 1.56
N THR A 281 -14.18 -10.24 2.32
CA THR A 281 -15.12 -10.81 3.30
C THR A 281 -16.52 -10.54 2.81
N THR A 282 -17.28 -11.60 2.50
CA THR A 282 -18.58 -11.45 1.82
C THR A 282 -19.70 -11.96 2.70
N LEU A 283 -20.69 -11.10 2.94
CA LEU A 283 -21.92 -11.43 3.66
C LEU A 283 -23.12 -11.37 2.72
N LYS A 284 -24.11 -12.22 2.98
CA LYS A 284 -25.41 -12.17 2.32
C LYS A 284 -26.52 -12.07 3.35
N TYR A 285 -27.38 -11.08 3.17
CA TYR A 285 -28.55 -10.80 3.98
C TYR A 285 -29.78 -11.05 3.11
N VAL A 286 -30.60 -12.03 3.48
CA VAL A 286 -31.85 -12.35 2.80
C VAL A 286 -33.00 -11.93 3.68
N TYR A 287 -33.71 -10.88 3.28
CA TYR A 287 -34.87 -10.39 4.03
C TYR A 287 -36.05 -11.36 3.88
N ASP A 288 -36.71 -11.64 5.00
CA ASP A 288 -37.97 -12.37 5.08
C ASP A 288 -39.09 -11.41 5.48
N ASP A 289 -40.09 -11.23 4.61
CA ASP A 289 -41.17 -10.26 4.84
C ASP A 289 -42.19 -10.74 5.88
N GLU A 290 -42.35 -12.05 6.05
CA GLU A 290 -43.28 -12.62 7.02
C GLU A 290 -42.75 -12.45 8.45
N GLN A 291 -41.47 -12.77 8.65
CA GLN A 291 -40.78 -12.64 9.94
C GLN A 291 -40.26 -11.22 10.19
N ARG A 292 -40.19 -10.39 9.14
CA ARG A 292 -39.62 -9.03 9.15
C ARG A 292 -38.18 -8.99 9.69
N ASP A 293 -37.40 -10.01 9.38
CA ASP A 293 -36.01 -10.18 9.83
C ASP A 293 -35.16 -10.77 8.68
N PHE A 294 -33.88 -11.07 8.95
CA PHE A 294 -32.93 -11.51 7.93
C PHE A 294 -32.34 -12.88 8.25
N ASN A 295 -32.22 -13.72 7.23
CA ASN A 295 -31.24 -14.81 7.24
C ASN A 295 -29.88 -14.25 6.81
N ILE A 296 -28.82 -14.58 7.55
CA ILE A 296 -27.49 -14.01 7.36
C ILE A 296 -26.48 -15.12 7.11
N TYR A 297 -25.71 -14.97 6.03
CA TYR A 297 -24.71 -15.93 5.59
C TYR A 297 -23.35 -15.27 5.42
N LEU A 298 -22.29 -16.02 5.73
CA LEU A 298 -20.89 -15.67 5.45
C LEU A 298 -20.35 -16.60 4.38
N LEU A 299 -19.70 -16.06 3.36
CA LEU A 299 -19.04 -16.87 2.36
C LEU A 299 -17.68 -17.35 2.88
N LEU A 300 -17.51 -18.66 3.04
CA LEU A 300 -16.25 -19.31 3.36
C LEU A 300 -15.84 -20.21 2.21
N GLY A 301 -14.70 -19.90 1.57
CA GLY A 301 -14.32 -20.56 0.32
C GLY A 301 -15.37 -20.26 -0.75
N ASP A 302 -15.93 -21.29 -1.35
CA ASP A 302 -17.02 -21.26 -2.32
C ASP A 302 -18.40 -21.59 -1.71
N THR A 303 -18.48 -21.73 -0.39
CA THR A 303 -19.69 -22.15 0.33
C THR A 303 -20.26 -21.06 1.22
N TRP A 304 -21.59 -20.96 1.26
CA TRP A 304 -22.32 -20.07 2.16
C TRP A 304 -22.57 -20.76 3.50
N GLU A 305 -21.92 -20.26 4.54
CA GLU A 305 -22.12 -20.69 5.91
C GLU A 305 -23.21 -19.84 6.57
N THR A 306 -24.10 -20.49 7.30
CA THR A 306 -25.20 -19.80 7.99
C THR A 306 -24.69 -19.21 9.31
N ILE A 307 -24.78 -17.89 9.44
CA ILE A 307 -24.47 -17.19 10.70
C ILE A 307 -25.73 -17.08 11.56
N TYR A 308 -26.84 -16.75 10.91
CA TYR A 308 -28.13 -16.60 11.56
C TYR A 308 -29.24 -17.09 10.63
N ASN A 309 -30.12 -17.91 11.17
CA ASN A 309 -31.28 -18.46 10.47
C ASN A 309 -32.52 -18.34 11.36
N LEU A 310 -33.61 -17.91 10.77
CA LEU A 310 -34.91 -17.71 11.41
C LEU A 310 -35.65 -19.04 11.66
N ASP A 311 -35.37 -20.08 10.87
CA ASP A 311 -36.05 -21.39 10.92
C ASP A 311 -35.48 -22.35 11.98
N ILE A 312 -34.36 -22.00 12.60
CA ILE A 312 -33.69 -22.81 13.63
C ILE A 312 -33.83 -22.08 14.97
N ASN A 313 -34.99 -22.25 15.61
CA ASN A 313 -35.24 -21.88 17.01
C ASN A 313 -35.30 -23.12 17.89
#